data_AF-A0AAN8PU69-F1
#
_entry.id   AF-A0AAN8PU69-F1
#
_cell.length_a   1.000
_cell.length_b   1.000
_cell.length_c   1.000
_cell.angle_alpha   90.00
_cell.angle_beta   90.00
_cell.angle_gamma   90.00
#
_symmetry.space_group_name_H-M   'P 1'
#
loop_
_entity.id
_entity.type
_entity.pdbx_description
1 polymer ?
#
loop_
_entity_poly.entity_id
_entity_poly.type
_entity_poly.pdbx_seq_one_letter_code
_entity_poly.pdbx_strand_id
1 'polypeptide(L)'
;MFKVIIACAVLSYVAAQQASHTPHPHTQHPHHTQQAHTQHPHTQHPHSTHAPIIHDNFHFFHDAADNKMIIRTQTECFVFDLSADQQKAITTPTGLRATELALVAMIGTGKQTPMKAADITHQISRDCGKLPVISIM
;
A
#
# COMPACT_ATOMS: atom_id res chain seq x y z
N MET A 1 -28.05 -26.30 -32.24
CA MET A 1 -29.34 -26.24 -31.52
C MET A 1 -29.13 -25.40 -30.27
N PHE A 2 -29.80 -24.26 -30.20
CA PHE A 2 -29.72 -23.24 -29.15
C PHE A 2 -30.20 -23.76 -27.80
N LYS A 3 -29.54 -23.38 -26.70
CA LYS A 3 -30.19 -22.81 -25.50
C LYS A 3 -29.25 -21.84 -24.78
N VAL A 4 -29.48 -20.56 -25.06
CA VAL A 4 -29.09 -19.40 -24.25
C VAL A 4 -29.92 -19.44 -22.97
N ILE A 5 -29.30 -19.29 -21.79
CA ILE A 5 -30.00 -18.86 -20.58
C ILE A 5 -29.23 -17.65 -20.03
N ILE A 6 -29.74 -16.47 -20.42
CA ILE A 6 -29.48 -15.20 -19.77
C ILE A 6 -30.38 -15.17 -18.53
N ALA A 7 -29.79 -14.97 -17.36
CA ALA A 7 -30.53 -14.57 -16.17
C ALA A 7 -29.93 -13.25 -15.66
N CYS A 8 -30.60 -12.17 -16.03
CA CYS A 8 -30.36 -10.83 -15.53
C CYS A 8 -30.82 -10.69 -14.08
N ALA A 9 -30.11 -9.77 -13.41
CA ALA A 9 -30.56 -8.89 -12.33
C ALA A 9 -30.75 -9.51 -10.94
N VAL A 10 -29.99 -8.98 -9.96
CA VAL A 10 -30.59 -8.14 -8.91
C VAL A 10 -29.61 -7.01 -8.54
N LEU A 11 -30.00 -5.77 -8.85
CA LEU A 11 -29.45 -4.53 -8.29
C LEU A 11 -29.98 -4.38 -6.86
N SER A 12 -29.13 -4.02 -5.89
CA SER A 12 -29.60 -3.59 -4.56
C SER A 12 -28.60 -2.70 -3.82
N TYR A 13 -28.99 -1.42 -3.76
CA TYR A 13 -28.81 -0.40 -2.71
C TYR A 13 -27.40 -0.02 -2.22
N VAL A 14 -26.92 1.13 -2.67
CA VAL A 14 -25.95 1.96 -1.94
C VAL A 14 -26.74 2.91 -1.03
N ALA A 15 -26.62 2.75 0.28
CA ALA A 15 -27.08 3.74 1.24
C ALA A 15 -26.01 4.83 1.36
N ALA A 16 -26.34 6.06 0.95
CA ALA A 16 -25.52 7.24 1.16
C ALA A 16 -25.54 7.64 2.64
N GLN A 17 -24.38 7.65 3.29
CA GLN A 17 -24.22 8.25 4.62
C GLN A 17 -23.96 9.75 4.45
N GLN A 18 -24.95 10.59 4.77
CA GLN A 18 -24.74 12.02 4.96
C GLN A 18 -24.16 12.27 6.36
N ALA A 19 -22.87 12.60 6.42
CA ALA A 19 -22.26 13.17 7.60
C ALA A 19 -22.48 14.70 7.59
N SER A 20 -23.33 15.17 8.50
CA SER A 20 -23.54 16.59 8.76
C SER A 20 -22.34 17.17 9.49
N HIS A 21 -21.52 17.97 8.81
CA HIS A 21 -20.47 18.77 9.46
C HIS A 21 -21.01 20.15 9.82
N THR A 22 -21.08 20.43 11.13
CA THR A 22 -21.30 21.76 11.69
C THR A 22 -20.04 22.64 11.51
N PRO A 23 -20.16 23.91 11.06
CA PRO A 23 -19.05 24.84 11.08
C PRO A 23 -18.88 25.47 12.48
N HIS A 24 -17.65 25.53 12.99
CA HIS A 24 -17.31 26.37 14.14
C HIS A 24 -16.58 27.64 13.66
N PRO A 25 -17.05 28.84 14.01
CA PRO A 25 -16.37 30.08 13.66
C PRO A 25 -15.15 30.35 14.56
N HIS A 26 -14.18 31.04 13.99
CA HIS A 26 -12.95 31.50 14.62
C HIS A 26 -13.13 32.76 15.49
N THR A 27 -12.14 32.96 16.37
CA THR A 27 -11.51 34.24 16.79
C THR A 27 -12.06 34.99 18.02
N GLN A 28 -11.26 35.04 19.10
CA GLN A 28 -10.52 36.22 19.63
C GLN A 28 -10.29 36.15 21.15
N HIS A 29 -9.07 36.50 21.58
CA HIS A 29 -8.62 36.72 22.96
C HIS A 29 -9.32 37.91 23.63
N PRO A 30 -9.39 37.96 24.97
CA PRO A 30 -8.66 39.04 25.65
C PRO A 30 -7.99 38.66 27.00
N HIS A 31 -7.34 39.68 27.56
CA HIS A 31 -6.21 39.76 28.48
C HIS A 31 -6.45 39.48 29.99
N HIS A 32 -5.36 38.98 30.62
CA HIS A 32 -4.78 39.28 31.95
C HIS A 32 -5.51 38.91 33.26
N THR A 33 -4.85 38.06 34.08
CA THR A 33 -4.52 38.32 35.50
C THR A 33 -3.50 37.29 36.01
N GLN A 34 -2.38 37.78 36.55
CA GLN A 34 -1.36 36.95 37.22
C GLN A 34 -1.86 36.55 38.61
N GLN A 35 -1.78 35.26 38.94
CA GLN A 35 -1.74 34.80 40.33
C GLN A 35 -0.76 33.63 40.49
N ALA A 36 -0.12 33.61 41.66
CA ALA A 36 1.19 33.07 41.94
C ALA A 36 1.21 31.57 42.33
N HIS A 37 2.27 30.91 41.85
CA HIS A 37 3.01 29.72 42.30
C HIS A 37 2.31 28.58 43.07
N THR A 38 2.43 27.37 42.50
CA THR A 38 3.02 26.20 43.19
C THR A 38 3.71 25.33 42.13
N GLN A 39 5.06 25.27 42.13
CA GLN A 39 5.78 24.36 41.23
C GLN A 39 5.68 22.95 41.78
N HIS A 40 4.89 22.11 41.13
CA HIS A 40 4.92 20.67 41.33
C HIS A 40 6.14 20.10 40.59
N PRO A 41 6.90 19.16 41.18
CA PRO A 41 7.97 18.48 40.46
C PRO A 41 7.35 17.73 39.28
N HIS A 42 7.67 18.16 38.06
CA HIS A 42 7.31 17.43 36.85
C HIS A 42 8.10 16.12 36.85
N THR A 43 7.45 15.03 37.19
CA THR A 43 7.90 13.69 36.81
C THR A 43 7.99 13.70 35.29
N GLN A 44 9.21 13.64 34.74
CA GLN A 44 9.42 13.49 33.31
C GLN A 44 8.77 12.17 32.89
N HIS A 45 7.60 12.26 32.28
CA HIS A 45 7.01 11.13 31.60
C HIS A 45 7.95 10.75 30.45
N PRO A 46 8.32 9.47 30.29
CA PRO A 46 9.06 9.06 29.12
C PRO A 46 8.25 9.44 27.89
N HIS A 47 8.79 10.31 27.06
CA HIS A 47 8.19 10.61 25.76
C HIS A 47 8.13 9.30 24.99
N SER A 48 6.92 8.82 24.72
CA SER A 48 6.68 7.74 23.79
C SER A 48 7.26 8.20 22.45
N THR A 49 8.40 7.63 22.08
CA THR A 49 9.01 7.87 20.78
C THR A 49 8.13 7.10 19.79
N HIS A 50 7.24 7.81 19.10
CA HIS A 50 6.47 7.22 18.02
C HIS A 50 7.43 6.54 17.04
N ALA A 51 7.09 5.33 16.59
CA ALA A 51 7.86 4.66 15.56
C ALA A 51 7.98 5.60 14.33
N PRO A 52 9.16 5.70 13.70
CA PRO A 52 9.33 6.53 12.52
C PRO A 52 8.28 6.20 11.45
N ILE A 53 7.64 7.24 10.89
CA ILE A 53 6.77 7.05 9.74
C ILE A 53 7.69 6.81 8.53
N ILE A 54 7.75 5.57 8.08
CA ILE A 54 8.48 5.20 6.86
C ILE A 54 7.54 5.42 5.69
N HIS A 55 7.85 6.40 4.85
CA HIS A 55 7.20 6.59 3.57
C HIS A 55 8.01 5.87 2.50
N ASP A 56 7.51 4.74 2.02
CA ASP A 56 8.04 4.10 0.83
C ASP A 56 7.00 4.13 -0.29
N ASN A 57 7.45 4.44 -1.51
CA ASN A 57 6.56 4.56 -2.66
C ASN A 57 6.70 3.32 -3.53
N PHE A 58 5.66 2.50 -3.55
CA PHE A 58 5.64 1.26 -4.31
C PHE A 58 5.00 1.49 -5.68
N HIS A 59 5.74 1.17 -6.73
CA HIS A 59 5.22 1.09 -8.09
C HIS A 59 5.10 -0.37 -8.51
N PHE A 60 3.89 -0.77 -8.92
CA PHE A 60 3.59 -2.14 -9.31
C PHE A 60 3.48 -2.24 -10.83
N PHE A 61 4.15 -3.22 -11.42
CA PHE A 61 4.06 -3.54 -12.84
C PHE A 61 3.76 -5.02 -13.00
N HIS A 62 2.74 -5.34 -13.79
CA HIS A 62 2.42 -6.71 -14.14
C HIS A 62 3.05 -7.05 -15.50
N ASP A 63 3.95 -8.03 -15.50
CA ASP A 63 4.44 -8.66 -16.71
C ASP A 63 3.58 -9.88 -17.04
N ALA A 64 2.63 -9.69 -17.95
CA ALA A 64 1.71 -10.73 -18.39
C ALA A 64 2.38 -11.82 -19.24
N ALA A 65 3.56 -11.57 -19.82
CA ALA A 65 4.25 -12.56 -20.64
C ALA A 65 4.89 -13.64 -19.75
N ASP A 66 5.56 -13.20 -18.70
CA ASP A 66 6.28 -14.08 -17.77
C ASP A 66 5.48 -14.40 -16.49
N ASN A 67 4.27 -13.86 -16.36
CA ASN A 67 3.40 -13.95 -15.16
C ASN A 67 4.11 -13.48 -13.88
N LYS A 68 4.81 -12.35 -13.99
CA LYS A 68 5.56 -11.76 -12.87
C LYS A 68 4.93 -10.45 -12.43
N MET A 69 5.02 -10.17 -11.14
CA MET A 69 4.76 -8.85 -10.60
C MET A 69 6.07 -8.22 -10.18
N ILE A 70 6.31 -7.01 -10.67
CA ILE A 70 7.49 -6.21 -10.38
C ILE A 70 7.07 -5.09 -9.44
N ILE A 71 7.76 -4.97 -8.31
CA ILE A 71 7.55 -3.91 -7.33
C ILE A 71 8.81 -3.07 -7.27
N ARG A 72 8.72 -1.85 -7.78
CA ARG A 72 9.81 -0.89 -7.72
C ARG A 72 9.62 0.05 -6.53
N THR A 73 10.63 0.13 -5.69
CA THR A 73 10.76 1.15 -4.64
C THR A 73 11.77 2.21 -5.07
N GLN A 74 12.19 3.08 -4.15
CA GLN A 74 13.24 4.06 -4.42
C GLN A 74 14.63 3.41 -4.56
N THR A 75 14.88 2.32 -3.85
CA THR A 75 16.21 1.73 -3.69
C THR A 75 16.35 0.37 -4.35
N GLU A 76 15.25 -0.37 -4.51
CA GLU A 76 15.27 -1.77 -4.94
C GLU A 76 14.11 -2.06 -5.90
N CYS A 77 14.26 -3.10 -6.69
CA CYS A 77 13.21 -3.61 -7.55
C CYS A 77 13.00 -5.08 -7.27
N PHE A 78 11.83 -5.42 -6.76
CA PHE A 78 11.47 -6.78 -6.39
C PHE A 78 10.70 -7.46 -7.52
N VAL A 79 11.01 -8.72 -7.80
CA VAL A 79 10.36 -9.52 -8.82
C VAL A 79 9.76 -10.75 -8.16
N PHE A 80 8.47 -10.94 -8.38
CA PHE A 80 7.67 -12.02 -7.83
C PHE A 80 7.06 -12.84 -8.95
N ASP A 81 7.18 -14.16 -8.86
CA ASP A 81 6.41 -15.08 -9.68
C ASP A 81 4.99 -15.20 -9.15
N LEU A 82 4.00 -14.91 -9.99
CA LEU A 82 2.60 -15.03 -9.61
C LEU A 82 2.15 -16.49 -9.68
N SER A 83 1.53 -16.97 -8.61
CA SER A 83 0.83 -18.25 -8.63
C SER A 83 -0.35 -18.22 -9.60
N ALA A 84 -0.83 -19.40 -10.02
CA ALA A 84 -1.98 -19.50 -10.93
C ALA A 84 -3.25 -18.81 -10.38
N ASP A 85 -3.43 -18.78 -9.06
CA ASP A 85 -4.54 -18.10 -8.42
C ASP A 85 -4.34 -16.58 -8.40
N GLN A 86 -3.11 -16.12 -8.14
CA GLN A 86 -2.78 -14.69 -8.20
C GLN A 86 -2.92 -14.13 -9.62
N GLN A 87 -2.49 -14.87 -10.64
CA GLN A 87 -2.67 -14.51 -12.05
C GLN A 87 -4.15 -14.27 -12.40
N LYS A 88 -5.06 -15.06 -11.84
CA LYS A 88 -6.50 -14.82 -12.01
C LYS A 88 -6.98 -13.63 -11.18
N ALA A 89 -6.53 -13.51 -9.93
CA ALA A 89 -6.97 -12.47 -9.02
C ALA A 89 -6.67 -11.05 -9.54
N ILE A 90 -5.50 -10.84 -10.13
CA ILE A 90 -5.07 -9.52 -10.63
C ILE A 90 -5.93 -8.98 -11.78
N THR A 91 -6.79 -9.82 -12.41
CA THR A 91 -7.73 -9.38 -13.45
C THR A 91 -8.90 -8.55 -12.90
N THR A 92 -9.04 -8.48 -11.57
CA THR A 92 -10.05 -7.68 -10.88
C THR A 92 -9.39 -6.63 -9.99
N PRO A 93 -9.98 -5.44 -9.81
CA PRO A 93 -9.39 -4.41 -8.94
C PRO A 93 -9.18 -4.89 -7.49
N THR A 94 -10.14 -5.64 -6.95
CA THR A 94 -10.06 -6.18 -5.59
C THR A 94 -8.95 -7.22 -5.47
N GLY A 95 -8.86 -8.16 -6.41
CA GLY A 95 -7.83 -9.20 -6.40
C GLY A 95 -6.44 -8.66 -6.70
N LEU A 96 -6.31 -7.64 -7.55
CA LEU A 96 -5.06 -6.91 -7.78
C LEU A 96 -4.56 -6.29 -6.47
N ARG A 97 -5.41 -5.51 -5.80
CA ARG A 97 -5.04 -4.85 -4.54
C ARG A 97 -4.69 -5.85 -3.43
N ALA A 98 -5.43 -6.95 -3.35
CA ALA A 98 -5.12 -8.03 -2.40
C ALA A 98 -3.76 -8.66 -2.70
N THR A 99 -3.44 -8.87 -3.99
CA THR A 99 -2.14 -9.39 -4.43
C THR A 99 -1.03 -8.42 -4.10
N GLU A 100 -1.14 -7.14 -4.46
CA GLU A 100 -0.15 -6.10 -4.14
C GLU A 100 0.17 -6.03 -2.65
N LEU A 101 -0.87 -6.04 -1.79
CA LEU A 101 -0.71 -6.05 -0.33
C LEU A 101 0.04 -7.29 0.15
N ALA A 102 -0.29 -8.47 -0.38
CA ALA A 102 0.39 -9.71 -0.03
C ALA A 102 1.87 -9.69 -0.45
N LEU A 103 2.19 -9.16 -1.64
CA LEU A 103 3.56 -9.06 -2.10
C LEU A 103 4.39 -8.07 -1.26
N VAL A 104 3.82 -6.92 -0.88
CA VAL A 104 4.50 -5.96 0.02
C VAL A 104 4.80 -6.60 1.37
N ALA A 105 3.89 -7.40 1.93
CA ALA A 105 4.14 -8.14 3.16
C ALA A 105 5.30 -9.14 3.02
N MET A 106 5.48 -9.72 1.83
CA MET A 106 6.59 -10.63 1.55
C MET A 106 7.94 -9.93 1.41
N ILE A 107 8.01 -8.63 1.10
CA ILE A 107 9.30 -7.91 1.07
C ILE A 107 9.99 -7.99 2.45
N GLY A 108 9.25 -7.86 3.55
CA GLY A 108 9.83 -7.93 4.89
C GLY A 108 10.09 -9.33 5.44
N THR A 109 9.52 -10.39 4.83
CA THR A 109 9.44 -11.74 5.44
C THR A 109 9.89 -12.87 4.51
N GLY A 110 9.84 -12.66 3.21
CA GLY A 110 10.17 -13.63 2.17
C GLY A 110 11.67 -13.78 1.95
N LYS A 111 12.06 -14.87 1.29
CA LYS A 111 13.46 -15.11 0.97
C LYS A 111 13.87 -14.22 -0.20
N GLN A 112 14.72 -13.25 0.07
CA GLN A 112 15.25 -12.33 -0.94
C GLN A 112 16.54 -12.87 -1.55
N THR A 113 16.58 -12.96 -2.88
CA THR A 113 17.78 -13.39 -3.60
C THR A 113 18.08 -12.41 -4.74
N PRO A 114 19.29 -11.82 -4.82
CA PRO A 114 19.66 -11.00 -5.96
C PRO A 114 19.54 -11.79 -7.28
N MET A 115 18.86 -11.20 -8.27
CA MET A 115 18.76 -11.84 -9.59
C MET A 115 20.08 -11.73 -10.35
N LYS A 116 20.42 -12.78 -11.10
CA LYS A 116 21.58 -12.74 -12.00
C LYS A 116 21.21 -11.96 -13.26
N ALA A 117 22.19 -11.30 -13.86
CA ALA A 117 21.98 -10.52 -15.10
C ALA A 117 21.37 -11.33 -16.25
N ALA A 118 21.68 -12.63 -16.34
CA ALA A 118 21.13 -13.53 -17.37
C ALA A 118 19.62 -13.78 -17.22
N ASP A 119 19.08 -13.63 -16.01
CA ASP A 119 17.66 -13.89 -15.70
C ASP A 119 16.82 -12.61 -15.76
N ILE A 120 17.46 -11.44 -15.95
CA ILE A 120 16.78 -10.15 -16.08
C ILE A 120 16.32 -9.97 -17.52
N THR A 121 15.01 -10.10 -17.73
CA THR A 121 14.41 -9.86 -19.04
C THR A 121 14.43 -8.38 -19.39
N HIS A 122 14.25 -8.06 -20.68
CA HIS A 122 14.13 -6.67 -21.14
C HIS A 122 12.99 -5.93 -20.43
N GLN A 123 11.89 -6.64 -20.12
CA GLN A 123 10.74 -6.12 -19.41
C GLN A 123 11.09 -5.71 -17.98
N ILE A 124 11.77 -6.61 -17.23
CA ILE A 124 12.26 -6.33 -15.88
C ILE A 124 13.24 -5.16 -15.90
N SER A 125 14.19 -5.13 -16.83
CA SER A 125 15.16 -4.04 -16.94
C SER A 125 14.49 -2.68 -17.18
N ARG A 126 13.45 -2.63 -18.02
CA ARG A 126 12.71 -1.39 -18.29
C ARG A 126 12.01 -0.87 -17.05
N ASP A 127 11.30 -1.73 -16.33
CA ASP A 127 10.47 -1.31 -15.22
C ASP A 127 11.30 -1.02 -13.95
N CYS A 128 12.39 -1.76 -13.75
CA CYS A 128 13.32 -1.57 -12.63
C CYS A 128 14.36 -0.45 -12.86
N GLY A 129 14.65 -0.12 -14.12
CA GLY A 129 15.67 0.87 -14.48
C GLY A 129 17.06 0.45 -14.03
N LYS A 130 17.70 1.27 -13.18
CA LYS A 130 19.08 1.04 -12.67
C LYS A 130 19.10 0.42 -11.26
N LEU A 131 17.95 0.06 -10.72
CA LEU A 131 17.86 -0.44 -9.35
C LEU A 131 18.35 -1.90 -9.27
N PRO A 132 18.92 -2.32 -8.13
CA PRO A 132 19.18 -3.72 -7.84
C PRO A 132 17.88 -4.53 -7.97
N VAL A 133 17.96 -5.65 -8.69
CA VAL A 133 16.81 -6.54 -8.92
C VAL A 133 16.89 -7.73 -7.97
N ILE A 134 15.83 -7.92 -7.19
CA ILE A 134 15.74 -8.93 -6.13
C ILE A 134 14.55 -9.82 -6.45
N SER A 135 14.79 -11.12 -6.55
CA SER A 135 13.71 -12.11 -6.61
C SER A 135 13.26 -12.45 -5.19
N ILE A 136 11.95 -12.51 -4.99
CA ILE A 136 11.35 -12.95 -3.72
C ILE A 136 10.57 -14.24 -3.96
N MET A 137 10.85 -15.23 -3.12
CA MET A 137 10.21 -16.56 -3.10
C MET A 137 9.63 -16.86 -1.73
#